data_AF-B4HA10-F1
#
_entry.id   AF-B4HA10-F1
#
_cell.length_a   1.000
_cell.length_b   1.000
_cell.length_c   1.000
_cell.angle_alpha   90.00
_cell.angle_beta   90.00
_cell.angle_gamma   90.00
#
_symmetry.space_group_name_H-M   'P 1'
#
loop_
_entity.id
_entity.type
_entity.pdbx_description
1 polymer ?
#
loop_
_entity_poly.entity_id
_entity_poly.type
_entity_poly.pdbx_seq_one_letter_code
_entity_poly.pdbx_strand_id
1 'polypeptide(L)' 'MERNQKLPVDRPTYFTLNAPPSLVPAKKYSDISGLPAPYMDPHTKLRFANAEEYASMQHMPSDIINRYLSVRGYTSAV' A
#
# COMPACT_ATOMS: atom_id res chain seq x y z
N MET A 1 -42.81 12.50 -15.37
CA MET A 1 -42.96 12.40 -13.90
C MET A 1 -42.11 11.22 -13.41
N GLU A 2 -40.78 11.36 -13.28
CA GLU A 2 -39.91 10.21 -12.91
C GLU A 2 -38.66 10.64 -12.10
N ARG A 3 -38.83 11.41 -11.02
CA ARG A 3 -37.69 11.82 -10.16
C ARG A 3 -37.83 11.47 -8.68
N ASN A 4 -38.83 10.68 -8.31
CA ASN A 4 -39.14 10.35 -6.91
C ASN A 4 -39.33 8.85 -6.67
N GLN A 5 -38.54 7.99 -7.32
CA GLN A 5 -38.52 6.58 -6.97
C GLN A 5 -37.38 6.33 -5.99
N LYS A 6 -37.71 6.19 -4.71
CA LYS A 6 -36.76 5.75 -3.68
C LYS A 6 -36.31 4.34 -4.03
N LEU A 7 -35.08 4.21 -4.53
CA LEU A 7 -34.48 2.91 -4.78
C LEU A 7 -34.25 2.21 -3.42
N PRO A 8 -34.39 0.87 -3.34
CA PRO A 8 -34.01 0.12 -2.15
C PRO A 8 -32.58 0.49 -1.75
N VAL A 9 -32.32 0.62 -0.45
CA VAL A 9 -31.00 1.01 0.09
C VAL A 9 -29.89 0.06 -0.39
N ASP A 10 -30.25 -1.20 -0.62
CA ASP A 10 -29.35 -2.27 -1.05
C ASP A 10 -29.09 -2.30 -2.57
N ARG A 11 -29.74 -1.41 -3.34
CA ARG A 11 -29.55 -1.35 -4.79
C ARG A 11 -28.35 -0.47 -5.13
N PRO A 12 -27.28 -1.01 -5.74
CA PRO A 12 -26.14 -0.20 -6.14
C PRO A 12 -26.59 0.84 -7.16
N THR A 13 -26.27 2.09 -6.89
CA THR A 13 -26.45 3.22 -7.79
C THR A 13 -25.13 3.49 -8.48
N TYR A 14 -25.13 4.18 -9.63
CA TYR A 14 -23.90 4.58 -10.33
C TYR A 14 -22.85 5.20 -9.39
N PHE A 15 -23.27 6.00 -8.40
CA PHE A 15 -22.40 6.65 -7.43
C PHE A 15 -21.91 5.75 -6.28
N THR A 16 -22.47 4.56 -6.09
CA THR A 16 -22.05 3.62 -5.03
C THR A 16 -21.15 2.51 -5.56
N LEU A 17 -20.92 2.45 -6.88
CA LEU A 17 -20.06 1.46 -7.51
C LEU A 17 -18.59 1.86 -7.31
N ASN A 18 -17.84 1.02 -6.61
CA ASN A 18 -16.39 1.12 -6.52
C ASN A 18 -15.72 0.33 -7.65
N ALA A 19 -14.53 0.75 -8.05
CA ALA A 19 -13.72 0.00 -9.00
C ALA A 19 -13.39 -1.39 -8.44
N PRO A 20 -13.39 -2.45 -9.28
CA PRO A 20 -12.97 -3.76 -8.84
C PRO A 20 -11.47 -3.76 -8.47
N PRO A 21 -11.03 -4.68 -7.59
CA PRO A 21 -9.61 -4.80 -7.25
C PRO A 21 -8.78 -5.25 -8.46
N SER A 22 -7.49 -4.91 -8.46
CA SER A 22 -6.55 -5.38 -9.49
C SER A 22 -6.34 -6.89 -9.41
N LEU A 23 -6.44 -7.57 -10.56
CA LEU A 23 -6.05 -8.99 -10.70
C LEU A 23 -4.56 -9.16 -10.98
N VAL A 24 -3.87 -8.09 -11.42
CA VAL A 24 -2.44 -8.14 -11.73
C VAL A 24 -1.65 -7.91 -10.44
N PRO A 25 -0.69 -8.79 -10.11
CA PRO A 25 0.19 -8.60 -8.96
C PRO A 25 0.96 -7.27 -9.05
N ALA A 26 0.97 -6.52 -7.95
CA ALA A 26 1.69 -5.26 -7.89
C ALA A 26 3.21 -5.48 -7.99
N LYS A 27 3.88 -4.66 -8.79
CA LYS A 27 5.34 -4.59 -8.82
C LYS A 27 5.87 -4.08 -7.49
N LYS A 28 6.96 -4.67 -7.02
CA LYS A 28 7.60 -4.33 -5.75
C LYS A 28 8.83 -3.48 -6.01
N TYR A 29 8.89 -2.33 -5.35
CA TYR A 29 10.00 -1.38 -5.41
C TYR A 29 10.57 -1.17 -4.02
N SER A 30 11.85 -0.79 -3.97
CA SER A 30 12.56 -0.45 -2.75
C SER A 30 11.93 0.80 -2.15
N ASP A 31 11.72 0.78 -0.84
CA ASP A 31 11.17 1.93 -0.12
C ASP A 31 12.23 3.05 0.02
N ILE A 32 13.51 2.74 -0.24
CA ILE A 32 14.65 3.66 -0.11
C ILE A 32 15.01 4.27 -1.47
N SER A 33 15.31 3.42 -2.48
CA SER A 33 15.82 3.88 -3.79
C SER A 33 14.78 3.92 -4.90
N GLY A 34 13.62 3.26 -4.72
CA GLY A 34 12.62 3.10 -5.77
C GLY A 34 12.99 2.11 -6.88
N LEU A 35 14.14 1.42 -6.78
CA LEU A 35 14.52 0.35 -7.71
C LEU A 35 13.66 -0.91 -7.50
N PRO A 36 13.55 -1.82 -8.49
CA PRO A 36 12.86 -3.10 -8.29
C PRO A 36 13.43 -3.86 -7.10
N ALA A 37 12.58 -4.18 -6.12
CA ALA A 37 12.99 -4.83 -4.89
C ALA A 37 12.49 -6.28 -4.86
N PRO A 38 13.40 -7.26 -5.02
CA PRO A 38 13.05 -8.67 -4.86
C PRO A 38 12.89 -9.08 -3.39
N TYR A 39 13.43 -8.30 -2.46
CA TYR A 39 13.50 -8.66 -1.04
C TYR A 39 12.69 -7.73 -0.13
N MET A 40 12.28 -8.28 1.01
CA MET A 40 11.61 -7.57 2.10
C MET A 40 12.13 -8.12 3.43
N ASP A 41 12.42 -7.24 4.37
CA ASP A 41 12.81 -7.65 5.72
C ASP A 41 11.57 -8.08 6.55
N PRO A 42 11.55 -9.28 7.15
CA PRO A 42 10.43 -9.73 7.97
C PRO A 42 10.20 -8.88 9.23
N HIS A 43 11.22 -8.20 9.76
CA HIS A 43 11.10 -7.39 10.98
C HIS A 43 10.50 -6.02 10.69
N THR A 44 11.13 -5.25 9.80
CA THR A 44 10.72 -3.87 9.49
C THR A 44 9.65 -3.79 8.40
N LYS A 45 9.42 -4.86 7.62
CA LYS A 45 8.56 -4.89 6.42
C LYS A 45 9.01 -3.96 5.30
N LEU A 46 10.19 -3.35 5.40
CA LEU A 46 10.75 -2.54 4.33
C LEU A 46 11.27 -3.43 3.19
N ARG A 47 11.13 -2.91 1.98
CA ARG A 47 11.60 -3.52 0.73
C ARG A 47 12.93 -2.88 0.34
N PHE A 48 13.86 -3.71 -0.10
CA PHE A 48 15.19 -3.29 -0.53
C PHE A 48 15.64 -4.02 -1.78
N ALA A 49 16.50 -3.38 -2.57
CA ALA A 49 17.00 -3.89 -3.85
C ALA A 49 18.32 -4.65 -3.72
N ASN A 50 19.20 -4.24 -2.80
CA ASN A 50 20.56 -4.77 -2.68
C ASN A 50 21.03 -4.86 -1.22
N ALA A 51 22.23 -5.42 -1.00
CA ALA A 51 22.80 -5.63 0.33
C ALA A 51 23.18 -4.31 1.04
N GLU A 52 23.52 -3.27 0.29
CA GLU A 52 23.88 -1.95 0.84
C GLU A 52 22.66 -1.26 1.46
N GLU A 53 21.51 -1.29 0.76
CA GLU A 53 20.23 -0.83 1.29
C GLU A 53 19.85 -1.60 2.55
N TYR A 54 20.00 -2.92 2.54
CA TYR A 54 19.73 -3.75 3.72
C TYR A 54 20.61 -3.35 4.91
N ALA A 55 21.91 -3.09 4.69
CA ALA A 55 22.81 -2.63 5.73
C ALA A 55 22.41 -1.25 6.27
N SER A 56 22.04 -0.31 5.41
CA SER A 56 21.56 1.02 5.84
C SER A 56 20.29 0.92 6.68
N MET A 57 19.35 0.05 6.26
CA MET A 57 18.06 -0.15 6.91
C MET A 57 18.18 -0.71 8.33
N GLN A 58 19.16 -1.57 8.60
CA GLN A 58 19.42 -2.08 9.95
C GLN A 58 19.78 -1.00 10.97
N HIS A 59 20.32 0.13 10.49
CA HIS A 59 20.71 1.26 11.33
C HIS A 59 19.66 2.37 11.36
N MET A 60 18.50 2.18 10.69
CA MET A 60 17.44 3.17 10.67
C MET A 60 16.61 3.14 11.98
N PRO A 61 16.38 4.31 12.59
CA PRO A 61 15.41 4.46 13.66
C PRO A 61 13.98 4.05 13.25
N SER A 62 13.21 3.54 14.20
CA SER A 62 11.85 3.04 13.96
C SER A 62 10.86 4.09 13.43
N ASP A 63 11.03 5.36 13.79
CA ASP A 63 10.23 6.49 13.31
C ASP A 63 10.44 6.73 11.81
N ILE A 64 11.68 6.61 11.34
CA ILE A 64 12.02 6.72 9.92
C ILE A 64 11.43 5.54 9.15
N ILE A 65 11.55 4.32 9.68
CA ILE A 65 10.96 3.11 9.08
C ILE A 65 9.44 3.26 8.93
N ASN A 66 8.77 3.71 9.99
CA ASN A 66 7.32 3.93 9.98
C ASN A 66 6.91 5.00 8.97
N ARG A 67 7.74 6.04 8.77
CA ARG A 67 7.52 7.06 7.75
C ARG A 67 7.63 6.51 6.33
N TYR A 68 8.58 5.63 6.06
CA TYR A 68 8.67 4.95 4.75
C TYR A 68 7.46 4.04 4.50
N LEU A 69 7.06 3.28 5.51
CA LEU A 69 5.89 2.40 5.44
C LEU A 69 4.58 3.17 5.22
N SER A 70 4.40 4.32 5.88
CA SER A 70 3.18 5.12 5.75
C SER A 70 2.99 5.67 4.33
N VAL A 71 4.08 6.05 3.66
CA VAL A 71 4.05 6.50 2.26
C VAL A 71 3.61 5.36 1.32
N ARG A 72 3.99 4.11 1.61
CA ARG A 72 3.51 2.93 0.86
C ARG A 72 2.04 2.60 1.14
N GLY A 73 1.40 3.30 2.07
CA GLY A 73 0.04 2.98 2.54
C GLY A 73 0.01 1.81 3.52
N TYR A 74 1.16 1.45 4.11
CA TYR A 74 1.21 0.46 5.18
C TYR A 74 0.94 1.18 6.50
N THR A 75 -0.26 1.00 7.03
CA THR A 75 -0.62 1.48 8.37
C THR A 75 -0.31 0.38 9.38
N SER A 76 0.63 0.62 10.29
CA SER A 76 0.74 -0.17 11.52
C SER A 76 -0.40 0.23 12.45
N ALA A 77 -1.64 -0.07 12.07
CA ALA A 77 -2.78 0.13 12.95
C ALA A 77 -2.68 -0.90 14.09
N VAL A 78 -2.14 -0.44 15.22
CA VAL A 78 -2.62 -0.88 16.53
C VAL A 78 -3.82 -0.01 16.87
#